data_AF-A0A972BW93-F1
#
_entry.id   AF-A0A972BW93-F1
#
_cell.length_a   1.000
_cell.length_b   1.000
_cell.length_c   1.000
_cell.angle_alpha   90.00
_cell.angle_beta   90.00
_cell.angle_gamma   90.00
#
_symmetry.space_group_name_H-M   'P 1'
#
loop_
_entity.id
_entity.type
_entity.pdbx_description
1 polymer ?
#
loop_
_entity_poly.entity_id
_entity_poly.type
_entity_poly.pdbx_seq_one_letter_code
_entity_poly.pdbx_strand_id
1 'polypeptide(L)'
;MRKSVVVVVSFLLTLVLVTGTALAATGSLTREGAIRAAQSQVARPTQVAATSEAKSSGQWTVSLKQQGAPSAERIYVIIGRGGRALEWGRLKDGKLSPVQVTPEQALRLAQRSAGNRYYPVEAKVFLTAGTLAWEVILYNDSGFYQVTLDAFSGKVLRRGPAAADSAPGLISKEKAVAIARSRVSYPSRLVSAKLTQYKNTLAWEVRLTRAGIGVPYADTFYIAARDGRVLAREGAEQKPATISRERAVALAQRRVGVATKLVDARLDNWSGQQHWVVTLVEDKKSGNWHIVVLDAENASIRQYLRISF
;
A
#
# COMPACT_ATOMS: atom_id res chain seq x y z
N MET A 1 42.36 -36.41 -26.27
CA MET A 1 42.48 -35.62 -25.02
C MET A 1 42.00 -34.20 -25.31
N ARG A 2 40.80 -33.84 -24.85
CA ARG A 2 40.19 -32.52 -25.12
C ARG A 2 40.73 -31.49 -24.11
N LYS A 3 41.33 -30.41 -24.61
CA LYS A 3 41.82 -29.27 -23.82
C LYS A 3 40.61 -28.47 -23.32
N SER A 4 40.42 -28.44 -22.01
CA SER A 4 39.45 -27.57 -21.34
C SER A 4 39.99 -26.14 -21.31
N VAL A 5 39.38 -25.23 -22.05
CA VAL A 5 39.68 -23.79 -21.98
C VAL A 5 38.86 -23.21 -20.83
N VAL A 6 39.53 -22.84 -19.74
CA VAL A 6 38.95 -22.07 -18.65
C VAL A 6 38.98 -20.60 -19.07
N VAL A 7 37.81 -20.03 -19.38
CA VAL A 7 37.67 -18.60 -19.67
C VAL A 7 37.44 -17.86 -18.36
N VAL A 8 38.41 -17.04 -17.97
CA VAL A 8 38.32 -16.10 -16.85
C VAL A 8 37.57 -14.86 -17.35
N VAL A 9 36.38 -14.61 -16.81
CA VAL A 9 35.57 -13.42 -17.13
C VAL A 9 35.88 -12.34 -16.10
N SER A 10 36.55 -11.28 -16.53
CA SER A 10 36.81 -10.08 -15.74
C SER A 10 35.55 -9.21 -15.65
N PHE A 11 35.04 -9.00 -14.44
CA PHE A 11 33.92 -8.08 -14.17
C PHE A 11 34.45 -6.66 -13.91
N LEU A 12 34.01 -5.69 -14.70
CA LEU A 12 34.19 -4.27 -14.40
C LEU A 12 33.03 -3.81 -13.50
N LEU A 13 33.35 -3.40 -12.27
CA LEU A 13 32.39 -2.98 -11.26
C LEU A 13 32.12 -1.47 -11.41
N THR A 14 30.88 -1.06 -11.69
CA THR A 14 30.47 0.36 -11.59
C THR A 14 29.63 0.53 -10.33
N LEU A 15 30.19 1.20 -9.32
CA LEU A 15 29.58 1.42 -8.02
C LEU A 15 28.64 2.64 -8.10
N VAL A 16 27.32 2.42 -8.02
CA VAL A 16 26.34 3.50 -7.79
C VAL A 16 25.80 3.34 -6.37
N LEU A 17 26.19 4.25 -5.48
CA LEU A 17 25.64 4.35 -4.12
C LEU A 17 24.21 4.91 -4.18
N VAL A 18 23.23 4.11 -3.76
CA VAL A 18 21.89 4.60 -3.39
C VAL A 18 21.68 4.31 -1.91
N THR A 19 21.66 5.36 -1.10
CA THR A 19 21.38 5.33 0.33
C THR A 19 19.89 5.17 0.58
N GLY A 20 19.49 4.03 1.14
CA GLY A 20 18.13 3.77 1.61
C GLY A 20 18.17 2.85 2.81
N THR A 21 17.87 3.39 3.98
CA THR A 21 17.88 2.70 5.27
C THR A 21 16.80 1.61 5.32
N ALA A 22 17.24 0.36 5.44
CA ALA A 22 16.40 -0.77 5.85
C ALA A 22 17.25 -1.70 6.73
N LEU A 23 16.72 -2.03 7.90
CA LEU A 23 17.33 -2.88 8.92
C LEU A 23 17.99 -4.13 8.31
N ALA A 24 19.29 -4.26 8.56
CA ALA A 24 20.10 -5.38 8.13
C ALA A 24 19.65 -6.64 8.87
N ALA A 25 19.11 -7.62 8.14
CA ALA A 25 19.16 -9.00 8.60
C ALA A 25 20.65 -9.39 8.68
N THR A 26 21.15 -9.65 9.88
CA THR A 26 22.56 -9.94 10.19
C THR A 26 23.02 -11.35 9.78
N GLY A 27 22.35 -11.99 8.81
CA GLY A 27 22.78 -13.26 8.21
C GLY A 27 23.26 -13.06 6.77
N SER A 28 24.29 -13.79 6.34
CA SER A 28 24.61 -13.87 4.91
C SER A 28 23.44 -14.48 4.15
N LEU A 29 23.12 -13.94 2.97
CA LEU A 29 22.10 -14.50 2.10
C LEU A 29 22.51 -15.92 1.70
N THR A 30 21.68 -16.91 2.02
CA THR A 30 21.91 -18.29 1.60
C THR A 30 21.68 -18.45 0.10
N ARG A 31 22.32 -19.45 -0.51
CA ARG A 31 22.07 -19.84 -1.91
C ARG A 31 20.59 -19.99 -2.22
N GLU A 32 19.85 -20.71 -1.38
CA GLU A 32 18.41 -20.94 -1.55
C GLU A 32 17.61 -19.64 -1.39
N GLY A 33 18.04 -18.74 -0.49
CA GLY A 33 17.48 -17.40 -0.39
C GLY A 33 17.65 -16.60 -1.68
N ALA A 34 18.85 -16.63 -2.28
CA ALA A 34 19.14 -15.96 -3.54
C ALA A 34 18.35 -16.55 -4.72
N ILE A 35 18.24 -17.88 -4.80
CA ILE A 35 17.43 -18.57 -5.82
C ILE A 35 15.97 -18.12 -5.73
N ARG A 36 15.35 -18.19 -4.55
CA ARG A 36 13.96 -17.77 -4.36
C ARG A 36 13.76 -16.29 -4.69
N ALA A 37 14.69 -15.44 -4.27
CA ALA A 37 14.66 -14.02 -4.59
C ALA A 37 14.73 -13.80 -6.11
N ALA A 38 15.64 -14.46 -6.82
CA ALA A 38 15.75 -14.36 -8.27
C ALA A 38 14.51 -14.88 -9.01
N GLN A 39 13.98 -16.05 -8.62
CA GLN A 39 12.77 -16.62 -9.24
C GLN A 39 11.56 -15.71 -9.03
N SER A 40 11.45 -15.01 -7.88
CA SER A 40 10.38 -14.05 -7.63
C SER A 40 10.37 -12.85 -8.59
N GLN A 41 11.49 -12.58 -9.25
CA GLN A 41 11.61 -11.49 -10.24
C GLN A 41 11.15 -11.90 -11.64
N VAL A 42 10.90 -13.19 -11.89
CA VAL A 42 10.56 -13.70 -13.22
C VAL A 42 9.07 -14.01 -13.31
N ALA A 43 8.44 -13.61 -14.41
CA ALA A 43 6.98 -13.71 -14.58
C ALA A 43 6.50 -15.13 -14.91
N ARG A 44 7.41 -16.05 -15.18
CA ARG A 44 7.14 -17.39 -15.68
C ARG A 44 7.93 -18.43 -14.88
N PRO A 45 7.46 -19.70 -14.83
CA PRO A 45 8.20 -20.78 -14.18
C PRO A 45 9.61 -20.92 -14.74
N THR A 46 10.57 -21.12 -13.83
CA THR A 46 11.99 -21.24 -14.17
C THR A 46 12.65 -22.40 -13.44
N GLN A 47 13.67 -22.97 -14.07
CA GLN A 47 14.63 -23.89 -13.45
C GLN A 47 15.96 -23.17 -13.25
N VAL A 48 16.63 -23.43 -12.12
CA VAL A 48 17.96 -22.87 -11.86
C VAL A 48 18.97 -23.60 -12.74
N ALA A 49 19.64 -22.85 -13.61
CA ALA A 49 20.69 -23.38 -14.49
C ALA A 49 22.07 -23.29 -13.83
N ALA A 50 22.34 -22.19 -13.14
CA ALA A 50 23.60 -21.98 -12.42
C ALA A 50 23.43 -20.91 -11.33
N THR A 51 24.31 -20.96 -10.33
CA THR A 51 24.44 -19.94 -9.27
C THR A 51 25.91 -19.67 -9.02
N SER A 52 26.28 -18.41 -8.79
CA SER A 52 27.64 -18.02 -8.38
C SER A 52 27.59 -16.96 -7.29
N GLU A 53 28.48 -17.05 -6.30
CA GLU A 53 28.60 -16.10 -5.20
C GLU A 53 29.91 -15.32 -5.32
N ALA A 54 29.81 -13.99 -5.30
CA ALA A 54 30.95 -13.11 -5.17
C ALA A 54 31.30 -12.94 -3.68
N LYS A 55 32.25 -13.75 -3.18
CA LYS A 55 32.61 -13.81 -1.75
C LYS A 55 32.96 -12.45 -1.12
N SER A 56 33.54 -11.53 -1.89
CA SER A 56 33.91 -10.20 -1.39
C SER A 56 32.72 -9.27 -1.15
N SER A 57 31.63 -9.42 -1.90
CA SER A 57 30.44 -8.56 -1.81
C SER A 57 29.21 -9.27 -1.21
N GLY A 58 29.25 -10.60 -1.10
CA GLY A 58 28.10 -11.43 -0.71
C GLY A 58 26.95 -11.37 -1.72
N GLN A 59 27.25 -10.98 -2.97
CA GLN A 59 26.27 -10.95 -4.06
C GLN A 59 26.17 -12.32 -4.72
N TRP A 60 24.95 -12.66 -5.14
CA TRP A 60 24.65 -13.90 -5.84
C TRP A 60 24.20 -13.60 -7.27
N THR A 61 24.84 -14.21 -8.25
CA THR A 61 24.33 -14.26 -9.62
C THR A 61 23.58 -15.57 -9.82
N VAL A 62 22.31 -15.49 -10.20
CA VAL A 62 21.45 -16.65 -10.46
C VAL A 62 21.06 -16.66 -11.93
N SER A 63 21.35 -17.77 -12.62
CA SER A 63 20.96 -18.01 -14.01
C SER A 63 19.74 -18.93 -14.04
N LEU A 64 18.69 -18.49 -14.74
CA LEU A 64 17.37 -19.10 -14.77
C LEU A 64 17.01 -19.50 -16.20
N LYS A 65 16.61 -20.76 -16.37
CA LYS A 65 16.00 -21.31 -17.58
C LYS A 65 14.50 -21.17 -17.48
N GLN A 66 13.91 -20.29 -18.28
CA GLN A 66 12.46 -20.16 -18.37
C GLN A 66 11.85 -21.33 -19.15
N GLN A 67 10.74 -21.87 -18.65
CA GLN A 67 9.97 -22.89 -19.37
C GLN A 67 9.42 -22.32 -20.68
N GLY A 68 9.59 -23.06 -21.79
CA GLY A 68 9.18 -22.63 -23.13
C GLY A 68 10.10 -21.62 -23.82
N ALA A 69 11.17 -21.16 -23.17
CA ALA A 69 12.18 -20.31 -23.81
C ALA A 69 13.24 -21.13 -24.58
N PRO A 70 13.93 -20.53 -25.57
CA PRO A 70 15.01 -21.19 -26.30
C PRO A 70 16.07 -21.79 -25.37
N SER A 71 16.58 -22.97 -25.72
CA SER A 71 17.49 -23.75 -24.87
C SER A 71 18.81 -23.06 -24.56
N ALA A 72 19.30 -22.20 -25.48
CA ALA A 72 20.54 -21.42 -25.34
C ALA A 72 20.36 -20.11 -24.55
N GLU A 73 19.14 -19.74 -24.18
CA GLU A 73 18.85 -18.44 -23.56
C GLU A 73 18.47 -18.58 -22.10
N ARG A 74 18.98 -17.67 -21.28
CA ARG A 74 18.72 -17.61 -19.84
C ARG A 74 18.42 -16.19 -19.43
N ILE A 75 17.69 -16.06 -18.34
CA ILE A 75 17.58 -14.83 -17.57
C ILE A 75 18.63 -14.92 -16.48
N TYR A 76 19.44 -13.88 -16.29
CA TYR A 76 20.25 -13.79 -15.08
C TYR A 76 19.73 -12.68 -14.18
N VAL A 77 19.87 -12.87 -12.88
CA VAL A 77 19.53 -11.88 -11.86
C VAL A 77 20.65 -11.82 -10.84
N ILE A 78 21.11 -10.62 -10.52
CA ILE A 78 22.09 -10.39 -9.44
C ILE A 78 21.31 -10.00 -8.18
N ILE A 79 21.51 -10.75 -7.09
CA ILE A 79 20.90 -10.53 -5.79
C ILE A 79 21.98 -10.04 -4.82
N GLY A 80 21.73 -8.89 -4.19
CA GLY A 80 22.59 -8.34 -3.15
C GLY A 80 22.53 -9.12 -1.84
N ARG A 81 23.51 -8.91 -0.96
CA ARG A 81 23.59 -9.55 0.38
C ARG A 81 22.31 -9.45 1.21
N GLY A 82 21.52 -8.38 1.02
CA GLY A 82 20.22 -8.19 1.70
C GLY A 82 19.04 -8.91 1.05
N GLY A 83 19.26 -9.78 0.05
CA GLY A 83 18.19 -10.51 -0.65
C GLY A 83 17.43 -9.70 -1.71
N ARG A 84 17.86 -8.47 -2.00
CA ARG A 84 17.25 -7.62 -3.03
C ARG A 84 17.90 -7.84 -4.39
N ALA A 85 17.10 -7.89 -5.45
CA ALA A 85 17.63 -7.86 -6.81
C ALA A 85 18.25 -6.50 -7.13
N LEU A 86 19.45 -6.54 -7.71
CA LEU A 86 20.25 -5.38 -8.10
C LEU A 86 20.31 -5.22 -9.62
N GLU A 87 20.30 -6.33 -10.36
CA GLU A 87 20.40 -6.34 -11.81
C GLU A 87 19.60 -7.50 -12.40
N TRP A 88 19.08 -7.31 -13.61
CA TRP A 88 18.44 -8.31 -14.44
C TRP A 88 19.07 -8.26 -15.83
N GLY A 89 19.08 -9.38 -16.53
CA GLY A 89 19.47 -9.36 -17.93
C GLY A 89 19.32 -10.69 -18.64
N ARG A 90 19.67 -10.65 -19.93
CA ARG A 90 19.68 -11.83 -20.81
C ARG A 90 21.08 -12.40 -20.84
N LEU A 91 21.18 -13.71 -20.71
CA LEU A 91 22.39 -14.47 -20.99
C LEU A 91 22.12 -15.30 -22.24
N LYS A 92 22.88 -15.05 -23.30
CA LYS A 92 22.80 -15.76 -24.58
C LYS A 92 24.21 -16.03 -25.10
N ASP A 93 24.50 -17.29 -25.40
CA ASP A 93 25.79 -17.72 -25.96
C ASP A 93 27.00 -17.22 -25.14
N GLY A 94 26.87 -17.26 -23.80
CA GLY A 94 27.91 -16.80 -22.87
C GLY A 94 28.01 -15.28 -22.70
N LYS A 95 27.25 -14.49 -23.48
CA LYS A 95 27.22 -13.03 -23.38
C LYS A 95 26.09 -12.55 -22.46
N LEU A 96 26.44 -11.74 -21.48
CA LEU A 96 25.50 -11.03 -20.61
C LEU A 96 25.04 -9.74 -21.29
N SER A 97 23.76 -9.45 -21.18
CA SER A 97 23.14 -8.21 -21.66
C SER A 97 22.20 -7.69 -20.57
N PRO A 98 22.67 -6.76 -19.72
CA PRO A 98 21.85 -6.14 -18.68
C PRO A 98 20.67 -5.37 -19.28
N VAL A 99 19.54 -5.41 -18.59
CA VAL A 99 18.39 -4.55 -18.93
C VAL A 99 18.80 -3.08 -18.87
N GLN A 100 18.24 -2.25 -19.74
CA GLN A 100 18.45 -0.80 -19.72
C GLN A 100 17.26 -0.07 -19.08
N VAL A 101 16.11 -0.75 -19.00
CA VAL A 101 14.90 -0.26 -18.35
C VAL A 101 14.77 -0.96 -17.02
N THR A 102 14.84 -0.21 -15.92
CA THR A 102 14.66 -0.77 -14.56
C THR A 102 13.20 -1.16 -14.30
N PRO A 103 12.90 -2.00 -13.29
CA PRO A 103 11.51 -2.31 -12.92
C PRO A 103 10.68 -1.05 -12.65
N GLU A 104 11.24 -0.05 -11.96
CA GLU A 104 10.54 1.19 -11.62
C GLU A 104 10.28 2.04 -12.86
N GLN A 105 11.23 2.07 -13.82
CA GLN A 105 11.03 2.72 -15.10
C GLN A 105 9.95 1.99 -15.92
N ALA A 106 9.96 0.66 -15.95
CA ALA A 106 8.94 -0.15 -16.60
C ALA A 106 7.54 0.12 -16.03
N LEU A 107 7.40 0.17 -14.69
CA LEU A 107 6.15 0.53 -14.01
C LEU A 107 5.64 1.91 -14.47
N ARG A 108 6.51 2.93 -14.50
CA ARG A 108 6.14 4.28 -14.94
C ARG A 108 5.79 4.35 -16.43
N LEU A 109 6.48 3.61 -17.29
CA LEU A 109 6.21 3.56 -18.73
C LEU A 109 4.88 2.85 -19.01
N ALA A 110 4.63 1.73 -18.34
CA ALA A 110 3.38 0.99 -18.45
C ALA A 110 2.19 1.84 -17.98
N GLN A 111 2.31 2.51 -16.83
CA GLN A 111 1.26 3.41 -16.33
C GLN A 111 0.95 4.53 -17.31
N ARG A 112 1.98 5.19 -17.88
CA ARG A 112 1.79 6.22 -18.90
C ARG A 112 1.11 5.69 -20.15
N SER A 113 1.41 4.45 -20.54
CA SER A 113 0.78 3.80 -21.71
C SER A 113 -0.68 3.42 -21.49
N ALA A 114 -1.06 3.04 -20.26
CA ALA A 114 -2.42 2.62 -19.90
C ALA A 114 -3.31 3.80 -19.47
N GLY A 115 -2.72 4.86 -18.90
CA GLY A 115 -3.40 6.06 -18.40
C GLY A 115 -3.39 6.18 -16.88
N ASN A 116 -3.64 7.40 -16.38
CA ASN A 116 -3.46 7.76 -14.96
C ASN A 116 -4.40 7.04 -13.98
N ARG A 117 -5.47 6.39 -14.47
CA ARG A 117 -6.40 5.61 -13.64
C ARG A 117 -5.89 4.20 -13.32
N TYR A 118 -4.76 3.81 -13.91
CA TYR A 118 -4.12 2.52 -13.65
C TYR A 118 -3.01 2.69 -12.61
N TYR A 119 -3.04 1.84 -11.60
CA TYR A 119 -2.07 1.81 -10.51
C TYR A 119 -1.04 0.70 -10.75
N PRO A 120 0.28 0.99 -10.70
CA PRO A 120 1.30 -0.02 -10.87
C PRO A 120 1.29 -1.03 -9.72
N VAL A 121 1.31 -2.32 -10.04
CA VAL A 121 1.32 -3.41 -9.05
C VAL A 121 2.67 -4.12 -9.02
N GLU A 122 3.16 -4.53 -10.18
CA GLU A 122 4.42 -5.26 -10.29
C GLU A 122 5.02 -5.27 -11.67
N ALA A 123 6.34 -5.44 -11.74
CA ALA A 123 7.09 -5.66 -12.96
C ALA A 123 7.98 -6.89 -12.76
N LYS A 124 7.84 -7.88 -13.65
CA LYS A 124 8.65 -9.10 -13.65
C LYS A 124 9.24 -9.34 -15.04
N VAL A 125 10.49 -9.78 -15.11
CA VAL A 125 11.14 -10.08 -16.40
C VAL A 125 10.69 -11.43 -16.94
N PHE A 126 10.68 -11.59 -18.26
CA PHE A 126 10.52 -12.89 -18.91
C PHE A 126 11.16 -12.88 -20.30
N LEU A 127 11.55 -14.06 -20.79
CA LEU A 127 12.06 -14.23 -22.14
C LEU A 127 10.91 -14.40 -23.13
N THR A 128 11.03 -13.70 -24.25
CA THR A 128 10.26 -13.93 -25.48
C THR A 128 11.16 -14.57 -26.53
N ALA A 129 10.61 -14.91 -27.71
CA ALA A 129 11.40 -15.46 -28.82
C ALA A 129 12.50 -14.50 -29.32
N GLY A 130 12.30 -13.18 -29.19
CA GLY A 130 13.23 -12.17 -29.74
C GLY A 130 14.06 -11.43 -28.69
N THR A 131 13.50 -11.19 -27.50
CA THR A 131 14.07 -10.26 -26.52
C THR A 131 13.73 -10.66 -25.08
N LEU A 132 14.37 -9.97 -24.12
CA LEU A 132 13.95 -9.95 -22.72
C LEU A 132 12.93 -8.82 -22.54
N ALA A 133 11.81 -9.13 -21.90
CA ALA A 133 10.71 -8.19 -21.71
C ALA A 133 10.32 -8.07 -20.24
N TRP A 134 9.78 -6.91 -19.88
CA TRP A 134 9.03 -6.71 -18.65
C TRP A 134 7.56 -7.07 -18.89
N GLU A 135 7.02 -7.93 -18.04
CA GLU A 135 5.59 -8.03 -17.80
C GLU A 135 5.23 -7.12 -16.64
N VAL A 136 4.45 -6.08 -16.93
CA VAL A 136 3.97 -5.13 -15.94
C VAL A 136 2.48 -5.35 -15.71
N ILE A 137 2.12 -5.58 -14.45
CA ILE A 137 0.72 -5.65 -14.02
C ILE A 137 0.32 -4.32 -13.40
N LEU A 138 -0.78 -3.78 -13.90
CA LEU A 138 -1.47 -2.61 -13.41
C LEU A 138 -2.85 -3.00 -12.90
N TYR A 139 -3.44 -2.18 -12.05
CA TYR A 139 -4.78 -2.38 -11.51
C TYR A 139 -5.62 -1.11 -11.67
N ASN A 140 -6.90 -1.27 -11.98
CA ASN A 140 -7.91 -0.22 -11.84
C ASN A 140 -9.23 -0.84 -11.34
N ASP A 141 -10.29 -0.05 -11.26
CA ASP A 141 -11.62 -0.50 -10.81
C ASP A 141 -12.23 -1.61 -11.69
N SER A 142 -11.77 -1.76 -12.93
CA SER A 142 -12.19 -2.81 -13.87
C SER A 142 -11.35 -4.10 -13.76
N GLY A 143 -10.30 -4.11 -12.93
CA GLY A 143 -9.46 -5.27 -12.67
C GLY A 143 -8.01 -5.09 -13.12
N PHE A 144 -7.35 -6.22 -13.40
CA PHE A 144 -5.93 -6.24 -13.76
C PHE A 144 -5.72 -6.01 -15.26
N TYR A 145 -4.74 -5.16 -15.55
CA TYR A 145 -4.31 -4.83 -16.89
C TYR A 145 -2.83 -5.13 -17.02
N GLN A 146 -2.43 -5.73 -18.14
CA GLN A 146 -1.06 -6.10 -18.41
C GLN A 146 -0.48 -5.24 -19.52
N VAL A 147 0.75 -4.77 -19.31
CA VAL A 147 1.58 -4.15 -20.35
C VAL A 147 2.90 -4.91 -20.44
N THR A 148 3.25 -5.31 -21.66
CA THR A 148 4.55 -5.92 -21.96
C THR A 148 5.45 -4.88 -22.60
N LEU A 149 6.64 -4.67 -22.02
CA LEU A 149 7.65 -3.71 -22.50
C LEU A 149 8.94 -4.45 -22.85
N ASP A 150 9.63 -4.04 -23.91
CA ASP A 150 11.00 -4.50 -24.14
C ASP A 150 11.94 -3.97 -23.05
N ALA A 151 12.75 -4.84 -22.45
CA ALA A 151 13.57 -4.51 -21.28
C ALA A 151 14.82 -3.67 -21.60
N PHE A 152 15.15 -3.49 -22.88
CA PHE A 152 16.31 -2.72 -23.34
C PHE A 152 15.92 -1.34 -23.89
N SER A 153 14.75 -1.20 -24.49
CA SER A 153 14.29 0.04 -25.13
C SER A 153 13.10 0.68 -24.43
N GLY A 154 12.35 -0.07 -23.63
CA GLY A 154 11.12 0.39 -22.98
C GLY A 154 9.94 0.48 -23.94
N LYS A 155 10.10 0.02 -25.18
CA LYS A 155 9.05 -0.01 -26.20
C LYS A 155 7.90 -0.93 -25.75
N VAL A 156 6.67 -0.45 -25.87
CA VAL A 156 5.48 -1.27 -25.63
C VAL A 156 5.36 -2.32 -26.73
N LEU A 157 5.34 -3.59 -26.33
CA LEU A 157 5.20 -4.74 -27.22
C LEU A 157 3.74 -5.22 -27.29
N ARG A 158 3.05 -5.23 -26.15
CA ARG A 158 1.66 -5.69 -26.01
C ARG A 158 0.98 -4.99 -24.85
N ARG A 159 -0.33 -4.81 -24.92
CA ARG A 159 -1.16 -4.36 -23.79
C ARG A 159 -2.57 -4.95 -23.87
N GLY A 160 -3.21 -5.17 -22.73
CA GLY A 160 -4.57 -5.70 -22.66
C GLY A 160 -4.94 -6.16 -21.25
N PRO A 161 -6.11 -6.78 -21.06
CA PRO A 161 -6.47 -7.43 -19.81
C PRO A 161 -5.38 -8.43 -19.39
N ALA A 162 -5.08 -8.48 -18.10
CA ALA A 162 -4.15 -9.50 -17.58
C ALA A 162 -4.79 -10.88 -17.72
N ALA A 163 -3.98 -11.90 -18.03
CA ALA A 163 -4.45 -13.28 -17.97
C ALA A 163 -4.81 -13.65 -16.52
N ALA A 164 -5.76 -14.57 -16.32
CA ALA A 164 -6.19 -14.99 -14.99
C ALA A 164 -5.02 -15.46 -14.11
N ASP A 165 -4.06 -16.16 -14.71
CA ASP A 165 -2.88 -16.71 -14.02
C ASP A 165 -1.78 -15.67 -13.77
N SER A 166 -1.95 -14.44 -14.29
CA SER A 166 -1.03 -13.32 -14.07
C SER A 166 -1.47 -12.43 -12.90
N ALA A 167 -2.51 -12.82 -12.16
CA ALA A 167 -2.98 -12.10 -11.00
C ALA A 167 -1.87 -12.06 -9.92
N PRO A 168 -1.45 -10.86 -9.48
CA PRO A 168 -0.42 -10.72 -8.46
C PRO A 168 -0.93 -11.30 -7.13
N GLY A 169 -0.01 -11.85 -6.33
CA GLY A 169 -0.30 -12.38 -4.99
C GLY A 169 -0.63 -11.26 -3.99
N LEU A 170 -1.78 -10.61 -4.17
CA LEU A 170 -2.30 -9.62 -3.25
C LEU A 170 -3.11 -10.33 -2.15
N ILE A 171 -3.11 -9.76 -0.94
CA ILE A 171 -4.03 -10.18 0.10
C ILE A 171 -5.46 -9.86 -0.34
N SER A 172 -6.41 -10.72 0.03
CA SER A 172 -7.81 -10.49 -0.27
C SER A 172 -8.37 -9.29 0.52
N LYS A 173 -9.49 -8.75 0.05
CA LYS A 173 -10.25 -7.71 0.73
C LYS A 173 -10.61 -8.13 2.15
N GLU A 174 -11.04 -9.37 2.33
CA GLU A 174 -11.46 -9.95 3.62
C GLU A 174 -10.28 -9.99 4.58
N LYS A 175 -9.08 -10.38 4.09
CA LYS A 175 -7.86 -10.38 4.89
C LYS A 175 -7.45 -8.96 5.30
N ALA A 176 -7.53 -8.00 4.39
CA ALA A 176 -7.25 -6.59 4.71
C ALA A 176 -8.23 -6.05 5.76
N VAL A 177 -9.52 -6.34 5.62
CA VAL A 177 -10.56 -5.95 6.59
C VAL A 177 -10.32 -6.61 7.95
N ALA A 178 -9.95 -7.90 7.98
CA ALA A 178 -9.62 -8.59 9.22
C ALA A 178 -8.41 -7.95 9.93
N ILE A 179 -7.37 -7.58 9.18
CA ILE A 179 -6.22 -6.84 9.72
C ILE A 179 -6.65 -5.50 10.29
N ALA A 180 -7.48 -4.72 9.58
CA ALA A 180 -7.97 -3.44 10.10
C ALA A 180 -8.78 -3.62 11.39
N ARG A 181 -9.66 -4.63 11.43
CA ARG A 181 -10.50 -4.93 12.61
C ARG A 181 -9.67 -5.36 13.81
N SER A 182 -8.56 -6.07 13.61
CA SER A 182 -7.67 -6.46 14.69
C SER A 182 -6.89 -5.27 15.31
N ARG A 183 -6.97 -4.07 14.71
CA ARG A 183 -6.33 -2.84 15.20
C ARG A 183 -7.28 -1.91 15.95
N VAL A 184 -8.55 -2.25 16.05
CA VAL A 184 -9.55 -1.47 16.78
C VAL A 184 -10.11 -2.30 17.94
N SER A 185 -10.39 -1.65 19.07
CA SER A 185 -10.94 -2.29 20.28
C SER A 185 -12.47 -2.24 20.35
N TYR A 186 -13.12 -1.59 19.39
CA TYR A 186 -14.57 -1.42 19.36
C TYR A 186 -15.23 -2.35 18.33
N PRO A 187 -16.50 -2.74 18.54
CA PRO A 187 -17.29 -3.42 17.52
C PRO A 187 -17.39 -2.51 16.27
N SER A 188 -16.86 -2.97 15.14
CA SER A 188 -16.73 -2.14 13.93
C SER A 188 -17.64 -2.62 12.79
N ARG A 189 -18.15 -1.68 12.00
CA ARG A 189 -18.82 -1.92 10.72
C ARG A 189 -17.91 -1.47 9.59
N LEU A 190 -17.88 -2.25 8.52
CA LEU A 190 -17.13 -1.88 7.32
C LEU A 190 -17.93 -0.83 6.54
N VAL A 191 -17.32 0.33 6.27
CA VAL A 191 -17.89 1.37 5.41
C VAL A 191 -17.45 1.15 3.97
N SER A 192 -16.14 1.01 3.76
CA SER A 192 -15.57 0.74 2.44
C SER A 192 -14.25 -0.03 2.56
N ALA A 193 -13.94 -0.83 1.55
CA ALA A 193 -12.61 -1.40 1.36
C ALA A 193 -12.32 -1.44 -0.15
N LYS A 194 -11.31 -0.69 -0.58
CA LYS A 194 -10.90 -0.57 -1.99
C LYS A 194 -9.38 -0.54 -2.11
N LEU A 195 -8.85 -0.98 -3.24
CA LEU A 195 -7.44 -0.80 -3.57
C LEU A 195 -7.20 0.64 -4.02
N THR A 196 -6.10 1.23 -3.54
CA THR A 196 -5.66 2.59 -3.84
C THR A 196 -4.13 2.67 -3.81
N GLN A 197 -3.57 3.80 -4.21
CA GLN A 197 -2.14 4.08 -4.06
C GLN A 197 -1.92 5.01 -2.86
N TYR A 198 -1.27 4.50 -1.81
CA TYR A 198 -0.85 5.28 -0.65
C TYR A 198 0.67 5.43 -0.65
N LYS A 199 1.17 6.67 -0.79
CA LYS A 199 2.62 6.99 -0.87
C LYS A 199 3.40 6.04 -1.80
N ASN A 200 2.92 5.90 -3.05
CA ASN A 200 3.49 5.02 -4.08
C ASN A 200 3.47 3.51 -3.78
N THR A 201 2.68 3.09 -2.80
CA THR A 201 2.45 1.67 -2.51
C THR A 201 0.99 1.34 -2.79
N LEU A 202 0.75 0.27 -3.56
CA LEU A 202 -0.61 -0.28 -3.69
C LEU A 202 -1.08 -0.79 -2.33
N ALA A 203 -2.18 -0.25 -1.84
CA ALA A 203 -2.71 -0.51 -0.51
C ALA A 203 -4.22 -0.69 -0.55
N TRP A 204 -4.74 -1.49 0.36
CA TRP A 204 -6.15 -1.49 0.73
C TRP A 204 -6.42 -0.27 1.63
N GLU A 205 -7.29 0.62 1.18
CA GLU A 205 -7.93 1.64 2.01
C GLU A 205 -9.18 1.03 2.63
N VAL A 206 -9.12 0.76 3.93
CA VAL A 206 -10.20 0.15 4.70
C VAL A 206 -10.76 1.17 5.67
N ARG A 207 -12.02 1.57 5.47
CA ARG A 207 -12.74 2.49 6.35
C ARG A 207 -13.67 1.71 7.26
N LEU A 208 -13.43 1.79 8.56
CA LEU A 208 -14.21 1.15 9.61
C LEU A 208 -14.93 2.22 10.43
N THR A 209 -16.21 2.04 10.67
CA THR A 209 -16.97 2.87 11.63
C THR A 209 -17.32 2.06 12.87
N ARG A 210 -17.62 2.73 13.98
CA ARG A 210 -18.11 2.06 15.19
C ARG A 210 -19.54 1.58 14.98
N ALA A 211 -19.86 0.36 15.43
CA ALA A 211 -21.22 -0.13 15.42
C ALA A 211 -22.03 0.57 16.54
N GLY A 212 -23.11 1.25 16.16
CA GLY A 212 -24.00 2.01 17.06
C GLY A 212 -24.78 3.09 16.31
N ILE A 213 -25.89 3.59 16.87
CA ILE A 213 -26.69 4.67 16.27
C ILE A 213 -25.96 6.00 16.48
N GLY A 214 -25.80 6.80 15.42
CA GLY A 214 -25.39 8.22 15.52
C GLY A 214 -23.89 8.50 15.61
N VAL A 215 -23.01 7.58 15.22
CA VAL A 215 -21.55 7.73 15.38
C VAL A 215 -20.86 7.93 14.03
N PRO A 216 -20.41 9.16 13.68
CA PRO A 216 -19.79 9.46 12.37
C PRO A 216 -18.31 9.06 12.28
N TYR A 217 -17.74 8.45 13.32
CA TYR A 217 -16.31 8.14 13.35
C TYR A 217 -15.95 7.04 12.36
N ALA A 218 -14.97 7.31 11.50
CA ALA A 218 -14.37 6.31 10.63
C ALA A 218 -12.85 6.28 10.85
N ASP A 219 -12.33 5.15 11.33
CA ASP A 219 -10.90 4.85 11.19
C ASP A 219 -10.64 4.42 9.74
N THR A 220 -9.68 5.06 9.09
CA THR A 220 -9.20 4.69 7.76
C THR A 220 -7.83 4.03 7.90
N PHE A 221 -7.71 2.78 7.49
CA PHE A 221 -6.45 2.05 7.47
C PHE A 221 -5.95 1.95 6.03
N TYR A 222 -4.66 2.23 5.84
CA TYR A 222 -3.95 1.90 4.60
C TYR A 222 -3.09 0.67 4.87
N ILE A 223 -3.40 -0.43 4.20
CA ILE A 223 -2.77 -1.74 4.42
C ILE A 223 -2.11 -2.17 3.13
N ALA A 224 -0.81 -2.41 3.13
CA ALA A 224 -0.07 -2.84 1.95
C ALA A 224 -0.71 -4.09 1.32
N ALA A 225 -1.04 -4.00 0.03
CA ALA A 225 -1.82 -5.02 -0.65
C ALA A 225 -1.08 -6.35 -0.82
N ARG A 226 0.26 -6.37 -0.69
CA ARG A 226 1.07 -7.59 -0.85
C ARG A 226 1.21 -8.40 0.43
N ASP A 227 1.54 -7.76 1.54
CA ASP A 227 1.97 -8.43 2.76
C ASP A 227 1.04 -8.18 3.96
N GLY A 228 0.06 -7.28 3.83
CA GLY A 228 -0.85 -6.94 4.93
C GLY A 228 -0.25 -6.03 5.98
N ARG A 229 0.94 -5.44 5.75
CA ARG A 229 1.53 -4.48 6.67
C ARG A 229 0.67 -3.22 6.72
N VAL A 230 0.32 -2.76 7.91
CA VAL A 230 -0.37 -1.48 8.11
C VAL A 230 0.61 -0.35 7.80
N LEU A 231 0.34 0.43 6.75
CA LEU A 231 1.15 1.56 6.31
C LEU A 231 0.78 2.84 7.04
N ALA A 232 -0.50 3.01 7.33
CA ALA A 232 -1.02 4.13 8.10
C ALA A 232 -2.39 3.78 8.71
N ARG A 233 -2.70 4.48 9.79
CA ARG A 233 -4.04 4.59 10.35
C ARG A 233 -4.34 6.08 10.45
N GLU A 234 -5.37 6.50 9.76
CA GLU A 234 -5.92 7.85 9.84
C GLU A 234 -7.26 7.72 10.55
N GLY A 235 -7.28 8.12 11.81
CA GLY A 235 -8.50 8.29 12.60
C GLY A 235 -8.59 9.73 13.04
N ALA A 236 -9.81 10.24 13.20
CA ALA A 236 -10.02 11.42 14.04
C ALA A 236 -9.72 11.00 15.48
N GLU A 237 -8.45 11.09 15.89
CA GLU A 237 -8.05 10.91 17.28
C GLU A 237 -8.64 12.09 18.06
N GLN A 238 -9.81 11.87 18.66
CA GLN A 238 -10.40 12.84 19.58
C GLN A 238 -9.74 12.67 20.94
N LYS A 239 -9.11 13.73 21.44
CA LYS A 239 -8.87 13.88 22.88
C LYS A 239 -10.21 13.66 23.60
N PRO A 240 -10.24 12.99 24.75
CA PRO A 240 -11.45 12.94 25.55
C PRO A 240 -11.91 14.37 25.87
N ALA A 241 -13.21 14.63 25.76
CA ALA A 241 -13.79 15.92 26.14
C ALA A 241 -13.42 16.21 27.61
N THR A 242 -12.85 17.37 27.85
CA THR A 242 -12.42 17.79 29.21
C THR A 242 -13.62 17.97 30.12
N ILE A 243 -14.77 18.41 29.58
CA ILE A 243 -16.01 18.56 30.35
C ILE A 243 -17.00 17.43 30.12
N SER A 244 -17.58 16.92 31.21
CA SER A 244 -18.60 15.87 31.19
C SER A 244 -19.92 16.39 30.60
N ARG A 245 -20.78 15.45 30.18
CA ARG A 245 -22.12 15.76 29.66
C ARG A 245 -22.97 16.50 30.68
N GLU A 246 -22.92 16.08 31.94
CA GLU A 246 -23.67 16.70 33.05
C GLU A 246 -23.22 18.14 33.25
N ARG A 247 -21.90 18.39 33.16
CA ARG A 247 -21.35 19.74 33.26
C ARG A 247 -21.78 20.61 32.08
N ALA A 248 -21.76 20.09 30.86
CA ALA A 248 -22.20 20.80 29.66
C ALA A 248 -23.68 21.18 29.73
N VAL A 249 -24.55 20.25 30.16
CA VAL A 249 -25.99 20.50 30.35
C VAL A 249 -26.22 21.56 31.42
N ALA A 250 -25.56 21.46 32.57
CA ALA A 250 -25.70 22.43 33.65
C ALA A 250 -25.29 23.86 33.21
N LEU A 251 -24.22 23.98 32.41
CA LEU A 251 -23.79 25.26 31.85
C LEU A 251 -24.78 25.80 30.81
N ALA A 252 -25.33 24.93 29.96
CA ALA A 252 -26.37 25.31 29.01
C ALA A 252 -27.64 25.82 29.70
N GLN A 253 -28.13 25.11 30.72
CA GLN A 253 -29.29 25.54 31.51
C GLN A 253 -29.04 26.86 32.22
N ARG A 254 -27.85 27.03 32.82
CA ARG A 254 -27.45 28.31 33.42
C ARG A 254 -27.42 29.45 32.40
N ARG A 255 -26.98 29.19 31.17
CA ARG A 255 -26.95 30.19 30.10
C ARG A 255 -28.35 30.63 29.66
N VAL A 256 -29.28 29.67 29.57
CA VAL A 256 -30.67 29.93 29.18
C VAL A 256 -31.39 30.75 30.26
N GLY A 257 -31.11 30.48 31.54
CA GLY A 257 -31.54 31.34 32.66
C GLY A 257 -33.02 31.19 33.05
N VAL A 258 -33.75 30.24 32.42
CA VAL A 258 -35.12 29.87 32.75
C VAL A 258 -35.25 28.36 32.94
N ALA A 259 -36.32 27.93 33.61
CA ALA A 259 -36.58 26.51 33.85
C ALA A 259 -36.73 25.76 32.51
N THR A 260 -35.92 24.72 32.32
CA THR A 260 -35.82 23.98 31.06
C THR A 260 -35.65 22.49 31.27
N LYS A 261 -36.24 21.71 30.37
CA LYS A 261 -36.00 20.27 30.22
C LYS A 261 -34.93 20.01 29.16
N LEU A 262 -34.06 19.06 29.46
CA LEU A 262 -33.10 18.53 28.49
C LEU A 262 -33.84 17.68 27.45
N VAL A 263 -33.67 18.02 26.18
CA VAL A 263 -34.15 17.20 25.05
C VAL A 263 -33.01 16.34 24.53
N ASP A 264 -31.86 16.94 24.23
CA ASP A 264 -30.67 16.25 23.73
C ASP A 264 -29.40 16.91 24.24
N ALA A 265 -28.36 16.12 24.45
CA ALA A 265 -27.00 16.61 24.70
C ALA A 265 -26.01 15.62 24.10
N ARG A 266 -25.35 16.06 23.03
CA ARG A 266 -24.42 15.26 22.24
C ARG A 266 -23.09 15.98 22.04
N LEU A 267 -22.04 15.18 21.85
CA LEU A 267 -20.71 15.67 21.54
C LEU A 267 -20.49 15.57 20.02
N ASP A 268 -20.39 16.72 19.36
CA ASP A 268 -20.08 16.83 17.93
C ASP A 268 -18.60 17.18 17.71
N ASN A 269 -18.08 16.83 16.53
CA ASN A 269 -16.73 17.22 16.09
C ASN A 269 -16.84 18.13 14.87
N TRP A 270 -16.36 19.36 14.98
CA TRP A 270 -16.26 20.28 13.85
C TRP A 270 -14.79 20.61 13.61
N SER A 271 -14.28 20.21 12.44
CA SER A 271 -12.90 20.52 11.99
C SER A 271 -11.81 20.12 13.01
N GLY A 272 -12.02 19.05 13.77
CA GLY A 272 -11.07 18.57 14.78
C GLY A 272 -11.30 19.12 16.19
N GLN A 273 -12.25 20.02 16.39
CA GLN A 273 -12.65 20.55 17.70
C GLN A 273 -13.93 19.90 18.21
N GLN A 274 -13.94 19.54 19.48
CA GLN A 274 -15.11 18.95 20.14
C GLN A 274 -16.05 20.01 20.67
N HIS A 275 -17.34 19.83 20.40
CA HIS A 275 -18.39 20.73 20.88
C HIS A 275 -19.53 19.95 21.51
N TRP A 276 -19.97 20.37 22.69
CA TRP A 276 -21.23 19.93 23.25
C TRP A 276 -22.37 20.72 22.63
N VAL A 277 -23.28 20.04 21.94
CA VAL A 277 -24.53 20.60 21.43
C VAL A 277 -25.64 20.17 22.38
N VAL A 278 -26.17 21.12 23.15
CA VAL A 278 -27.21 20.90 24.14
C VAL A 278 -28.51 21.55 23.67
N THR A 279 -29.56 20.75 23.54
CA THR A 279 -30.90 21.18 23.15
C THR A 279 -31.83 21.12 24.36
N LEU A 280 -32.42 22.26 24.70
CA LEU A 280 -33.29 22.46 25.84
C LEU A 280 -34.65 23.02 25.38
N VAL A 281 -35.70 22.76 26.15
CA VAL A 281 -37.04 23.34 25.95
C VAL A 281 -37.54 23.97 27.24
N GLU A 282 -38.17 25.15 27.18
CA GLU A 282 -38.72 25.84 28.36
C GLU A 282 -39.87 25.03 29.01
N ASP A 283 -39.88 24.94 30.34
CA ASP A 283 -40.83 24.11 31.10
C ASP A 283 -42.28 24.63 31.08
N LYS A 284 -42.49 25.94 30.83
CA LYS A 284 -43.81 26.58 30.91
C LYS A 284 -44.26 27.11 29.55
N LYS A 285 -45.27 26.45 28.96
CA LYS A 285 -46.23 26.88 27.91
C LYS A 285 -45.72 27.54 26.61
N SER A 286 -44.44 27.87 26.44
CA SER A 286 -43.98 28.72 25.33
C SER A 286 -43.41 27.97 24.13
N GLY A 287 -43.25 26.64 24.17
CA GLY A 287 -42.72 25.88 23.03
C GLY A 287 -41.34 26.36 22.56
N ASN A 288 -40.64 27.16 23.37
CA ASN A 288 -39.36 27.77 23.03
C ASN A 288 -38.24 26.75 23.17
N TRP A 289 -37.47 26.60 22.09
CA TRP A 289 -36.31 25.72 22.04
C TRP A 289 -35.03 26.54 22.16
N HIS A 290 -34.05 25.97 22.84
CA HIS A 290 -32.73 26.54 23.01
C HIS A 290 -31.69 25.53 22.56
N ILE A 291 -30.78 25.96 21.69
CA ILE A 291 -29.61 25.19 21.31
C ILE A 291 -28.38 25.94 21.80
N VAL A 292 -27.63 25.33 22.70
CA VAL A 292 -26.38 25.87 23.24
C VAL A 292 -25.24 25.00 22.75
N VAL A 293 -24.26 25.63 22.09
CA VAL A 293 -23.03 24.97 21.65
C VAL A 293 -21.90 25.42 22.56
N LEU A 294 -21.29 24.47 23.27
CA LEU A 294 -20.15 24.69 24.14
C LEU A 294 -18.91 24.04 23.56
N ASP A 295 -17.77 24.68 23.72
CA ASP A 295 -16.46 24.08 23.51
C ASP A 295 -16.19 23.02 24.59
N ALA A 296 -15.84 21.81 24.17
CA ALA A 296 -15.68 20.68 25.08
C ALA A 296 -14.33 20.68 25.83
N GLU A 297 -13.38 21.54 25.46
CA GLU A 297 -12.09 21.66 26.14
C GLU A 297 -12.15 22.67 27.29
N ASN A 298 -12.77 23.84 27.05
CA ASN A 298 -12.74 24.96 27.99
C ASN A 298 -14.12 25.42 28.49
N ALA A 299 -15.20 24.72 28.10
CA ALA A 299 -16.57 25.00 28.51
C ALA A 299 -17.11 26.38 28.07
N SER A 300 -16.42 27.06 27.14
CA SER A 300 -16.89 28.35 26.60
C SER A 300 -18.10 28.14 25.71
N ILE A 301 -19.06 29.07 25.79
CA ILE A 301 -20.25 29.04 24.94
C ILE A 301 -19.87 29.67 23.61
N ARG A 302 -19.88 28.84 22.56
CA ARG A 302 -19.56 29.26 21.20
C ARG A 302 -20.76 29.84 20.49
N GLN A 303 -21.92 29.23 20.71
CA GLN A 303 -23.15 29.62 20.05
C GLN A 303 -24.34 29.40 20.96
N TYR A 304 -25.31 30.29 20.85
CA TYR A 304 -26.59 30.19 21.51
C TYR A 304 -27.68 30.61 20.54
N LEU A 305 -28.65 29.74 20.32
CA LEU A 305 -29.82 29.99 19.50
C LEU A 305 -31.08 29.77 20.33
N ARG A 306 -31.98 30.75 20.29
CA ARG A 306 -33.35 30.62 20.80
C ARG A 306 -34.29 30.57 19.61
N ILE A 307 -35.16 29.57 19.59
CA ILE A 307 -36.18 29.36 18.57
C ILE A 307 -37.52 29.48 19.27
N SER A 308 -38.33 30.45 18.86
CA SER A 308 -39.69 30.65 19.37
C SER A 308 -40.66 30.32 18.24
N PHE A 309 -41.70 29.54 18.55
CA PHE A 309 -42.78 29.19 17.63
C PHE A 309 -44.05 29.93 18.02
#